data_AF-A0A925EGL0-F1
#
_entry.id   AF-A0A925EGL0-F1
#
_cell.length_a   1.000
_cell.length_b   1.000
_cell.length_c   1.000
_cell.angle_alpha   90.00
_cell.angle_beta   90.00
_cell.angle_gamma   90.00
#
_symmetry.space_group_name_H-M   'P 1'
#
loop_
_entity.id
_entity.type
_entity.pdbx_description
1 polymer ?
#
loop_
_entity_poly.entity_id
_entity_poly.type
_entity_poly.pdbx_seq_one_letter_code
_entity_poly.pdbx_strand_id
1 'polypeptide(L)'
;MTEKVPNKAPAIVSVVLTIIILIIFGILSILFELLAANGATESQGMTAIGISLACQSVGAILIGIFSWWLTNLLILKFNWNKIIAVILAVISGILLGVGISFLSLIISFPLAGIK
;
A
#
# COMPACT_ATOMS: atom_id res chain seq x y z
N MET A 1 -8.32 -28.68 27.01
CA MET A 1 -7.19 -28.06 26.27
C MET A 1 -7.77 -27.35 25.07
N THR A 2 -7.70 -26.03 25.08
CA THR A 2 -8.35 -25.14 24.11
C THR A 2 -7.73 -25.27 22.71
N GLU A 3 -8.58 -25.65 21.76
CA GLU A 3 -8.32 -25.66 20.33
C GLU A 3 -7.76 -24.30 19.88
N LYS A 4 -6.51 -24.28 19.36
CA LYS A 4 -5.95 -23.09 18.70
C LYS A 4 -6.70 -22.90 17.39
N VAL A 5 -7.81 -22.15 17.43
CA VAL A 5 -8.47 -21.70 16.21
C VAL A 5 -7.42 -20.92 15.41
N PRO A 6 -7.05 -21.37 14.19
CA PRO A 6 -5.96 -20.75 13.46
C PRO A 6 -6.38 -19.33 13.07
N ASN A 7 -5.86 -18.30 13.77
CA ASN A 7 -6.04 -16.88 13.42
C ASN A 7 -5.40 -16.47 12.08
N LYS A 8 -5.06 -17.45 11.23
CA LYS A 8 -4.59 -17.24 9.85
C LYS A 8 -5.67 -16.57 9.00
N ALA A 9 -6.94 -16.93 9.18
CA ALA A 9 -8.04 -16.40 8.39
C ALA A 9 -8.20 -14.86 8.49
N PRO A 10 -8.33 -14.23 9.68
CA PRO A 10 -8.47 -12.78 9.77
C PRO A 10 -7.23 -12.02 9.30
N ALA A 11 -6.03 -12.55 9.55
CA ALA A 11 -4.79 -11.97 9.06
C ALA A 11 -4.72 -11.96 7.52
N ILE A 12 -5.05 -13.08 6.87
CA ILE A 12 -5.08 -13.17 5.41
C ILE A 12 -6.14 -12.23 4.84
N VAL A 13 -7.32 -12.14 5.45
CA VAL A 13 -8.38 -11.21 5.02
C VAL A 13 -7.88 -9.76 5.09
N SER A 14 -7.17 -9.38 6.16
CA SER A 14 -6.57 -8.04 6.26
C SER A 14 -5.58 -7.76 5.14
N VAL A 15 -4.66 -8.70 4.86
CA VAL A 15 -3.66 -8.55 3.80
C VAL A 15 -4.34 -8.41 2.44
N VAL A 16 -5.27 -9.32 2.11
CA VAL A 16 -5.98 -9.32 0.83
C VAL A 16 -6.76 -8.01 0.64
N LEU A 17 -7.50 -7.57 1.67
CA LEU A 17 -8.26 -6.33 1.60
C LEU A 17 -7.34 -5.11 1.43
N THR A 18 -6.22 -5.09 2.16
CA THR A 18 -5.22 -4.02 2.05
C THR A 18 -4.62 -3.97 0.64
N ILE A 19 -4.21 -5.11 0.09
CA ILE A 19 -3.64 -5.22 -1.27
C ILE A 19 -4.64 -4.73 -2.32
N ILE A 20 -5.92 -5.14 -2.24
CA ILE A 20 -6.97 -4.70 -3.17
C ILE A 20 -7.10 -3.17 -3.16
N ILE A 21 -7.14 -2.57 -1.97
CA ILE A 21 -7.26 -1.10 -1.82
C ILE A 21 -6.02 -0.40 -2.39
N LEU A 22 -4.82 -0.91 -2.11
CA LEU A 22 -3.57 -0.35 -2.64
C LEU A 22 -3.49 -0.43 -4.16
N ILE A 23 -3.99 -1.51 -4.78
CA ILE A 23 -4.06 -1.62 -6.25
C ILE A 23 -4.95 -0.52 -6.83
N ILE A 24 -6.13 -0.30 -6.26
CA ILE A 24 -7.04 0.78 -6.68
C ILE A 24 -6.34 2.14 -6.55
N PHE A 25 -5.64 2.36 -5.43
CA PHE A 25 -4.91 3.59 -5.18
C PHE A 25 -3.74 3.79 -6.17
N GLY A 26 -3.05 2.71 -6.54
CA GLY A 26 -1.97 2.75 -7.51
C GLY A 26 -2.46 3.12 -8.90
N ILE A 27 -3.58 2.55 -9.35
CA ILE A 27 -4.22 2.91 -10.62
C ILE A 27 -4.59 4.40 -10.64
N LEU A 28 -5.21 4.90 -9.55
CA LEU A 28 -5.53 6.33 -9.41
C LEU A 28 -4.29 7.21 -9.44
N SER A 29 -3.19 6.77 -8.82
CA SER A 29 -1.93 7.52 -8.78
C SER A 29 -1.30 7.63 -10.17
N ILE A 30 -1.30 6.56 -10.97
CA ILE A 30 -0.79 6.58 -12.35
C ILE A 30 -1.61 7.53 -13.23
N LEU A 31 -2.94 7.54 -13.07
CA LEU A 31 -3.79 8.51 -13.76
C LEU A 31 -3.46 9.94 -13.36
N PHE A 32 -3.20 10.18 -12.08
CA PHE A 32 -2.79 11.50 -11.59
C PHE A 32 -1.42 11.91 -12.14
N GLU A 33 -0.46 10.98 -12.26
CA GLU A 33 0.84 11.23 -12.89
C GLU A 33 0.71 11.55 -14.37
N LEU A 34 -0.17 10.88 -15.10
CA LEU A 34 -0.47 11.20 -16.50
C LEU A 34 -1.06 12.60 -16.65
N LEU A 35 -1.96 13.01 -15.75
CA LEU A 35 -2.51 14.37 -15.74
C LEU A 35 -1.46 15.41 -15.32
N ALA A 36 -0.60 15.09 -14.36
CA ALA A 36 0.44 16.00 -13.87
C ALA A 36 1.61 16.14 -14.85
N ALA A 37 1.96 15.08 -15.55
CA ALA A 37 2.96 15.05 -16.63
C ALA A 37 2.40 15.55 -17.97
N ASN A 38 1.17 16.07 -18.00
CA ASN A 38 0.54 16.60 -19.21
C ASN A 38 1.29 17.87 -19.65
N GLY A 39 2.21 17.69 -20.61
CA GLY A 39 3.18 18.71 -21.05
C GLY A 39 4.65 18.26 -20.98
N ALA A 40 4.94 17.13 -20.34
CA ALA A 40 6.26 16.50 -20.35
C ALA A 40 6.46 15.63 -21.61
N THR A 41 7.71 15.42 -22.00
CA THR A 41 8.07 14.55 -23.14
C THR A 41 7.66 13.10 -22.87
N GLU A 42 7.24 12.34 -23.89
CA GLU A 42 6.81 10.93 -23.76
C GLU A 42 7.82 10.06 -22.99
N SER A 43 9.13 10.28 -23.21
CA SER A 43 10.19 9.58 -22.50
C SER A 43 10.20 9.89 -21.00
N GLN A 44 9.98 11.14 -20.60
CA GLN A 44 9.96 11.57 -19.21
C GLN A 44 8.71 11.05 -18.49
N GLY A 45 7.54 11.11 -19.15
CA GLY A 45 6.31 10.54 -18.62
C GLY A 45 6.41 9.03 -18.40
N MET A 46 6.94 8.28 -19.37
CA MET A 46 7.19 6.84 -19.23
C MET A 46 8.16 6.52 -18.09
N THR A 47 9.21 7.32 -17.91
CA THR A 47 10.19 7.11 -16.85
C THR A 47 9.59 7.37 -15.47
N ALA A 48 8.80 8.44 -15.30
CA ALA A 48 8.12 8.77 -14.06
C ALA A 48 7.11 7.68 -13.64
N ILE A 49 6.27 7.23 -14.58
CA ILE A 49 5.32 6.14 -14.35
C ILE A 49 6.04 4.84 -13.99
N GLY A 50 7.14 4.52 -14.66
CA GLY A 50 7.94 3.32 -14.39
C GLY A 50 8.54 3.31 -12.97
N ILE A 51 9.11 4.44 -12.53
CA ILE A 51 9.65 4.60 -11.17
C ILE A 51 8.53 4.48 -10.14
N SER A 52 7.38 5.10 -10.41
CA SER A 52 6.26 5.06 -9.48
C SER A 52 5.60 3.69 -9.37
N LEU A 53 5.54 2.93 -10.46
CA LEU A 53 5.10 1.54 -10.42
C LEU A 53 6.03 0.67 -9.57
N ALA A 54 7.36 0.87 -9.71
CA ALA A 54 8.35 0.18 -8.90
C ALA A 54 8.22 0.54 -7.41
N CYS A 55 8.04 1.82 -7.08
CA CYS A 55 7.88 2.27 -5.70
C CYS A 55 6.58 1.73 -5.07
N GLN A 56 5.47 1.80 -5.79
CA GLN A 56 4.17 1.32 -5.32
C GLN A 56 4.16 -0.20 -5.13
N SER A 57 4.78 -0.96 -6.04
CA SER A 57 4.84 -2.43 -5.91
C SER A 57 5.67 -2.87 -4.68
N VAL A 58 6.83 -2.26 -4.47
CA VAL A 58 7.65 -2.50 -3.26
C VAL A 58 6.88 -2.08 -2.00
N GLY A 59 6.25 -0.90 -2.02
CA GLY A 59 5.42 -0.40 -0.93
C GLY A 59 4.27 -1.33 -0.57
N ALA A 60 3.58 -1.87 -1.57
CA ALA A 60 2.46 -2.80 -1.36
C ALA A 60 2.88 -4.10 -0.68
N ILE A 61 4.06 -4.64 -1.03
CA ILE A 61 4.61 -5.83 -0.38
C ILE A 61 4.92 -5.53 1.10
N LEU A 62 5.61 -4.42 1.38
CA LEU A 62 5.94 -4.02 2.75
C LEU A 62 4.68 -3.80 3.59
N ILE A 63 3.67 -3.13 3.03
CA ILE A 63 2.40 -2.89 3.73
C ILE A 63 1.63 -4.19 3.95
N GLY A 64 1.66 -5.14 2.99
CA GLY A 64 1.06 -6.46 3.18
C GLY A 64 1.68 -7.21 4.36
N ILE A 65 3.01 -7.22 4.46
CA ILE A 65 3.74 -7.82 5.60
C ILE A 65 3.39 -7.09 6.90
N PHE A 66 3.35 -5.76 6.88
CA PHE A 66 3.00 -4.93 8.03
C PHE A 66 1.56 -5.19 8.50
N SER A 67 0.59 -5.25 7.58
CA SER A 67 -0.82 -5.54 7.87
C SER A 67 -0.97 -6.92 8.50
N TRP A 68 -0.28 -7.94 7.97
CA TRP A 68 -0.25 -9.27 8.59
C TRP A 68 0.29 -9.23 10.02
N TRP A 69 1.46 -8.62 10.20
CA TRP A 69 2.12 -8.53 11.50
C TRP A 69 1.24 -7.77 12.51
N LEU A 70 0.65 -6.65 12.11
CA LEU A 70 -0.17 -5.81 12.97
C LEU A 70 -1.47 -6.50 13.37
N THR A 71 -2.18 -7.14 12.44
CA THR A 71 -3.38 -7.93 12.76
C THR A 71 -3.04 -9.05 13.75
N ASN A 72 -1.92 -9.75 13.56
CA ASN A 72 -1.48 -10.78 14.49
C ASN A 72 -1.12 -10.21 15.87
N LEU A 73 -0.46 -9.06 15.94
CA LEU A 73 -0.08 -8.42 17.19
C LEU A 73 -1.30 -7.95 17.97
N LEU A 74 -2.26 -7.30 17.32
CA LEU A 74 -3.53 -6.86 17.92
C LEU A 74 -4.34 -8.03 18.49
N ILE A 75 -4.41 -9.14 17.76
CA ILE A 75 -5.17 -10.31 18.19
C ILE A 75 -4.43 -11.11 19.26
N LEU A 76 -3.14 -11.39 19.09
CA LEU A 76 -2.39 -12.29 19.98
C LEU A 76 -1.89 -11.60 21.25
N LYS A 77 -1.44 -10.35 21.15
CA LYS A 77 -0.81 -9.63 22.28
C LYS A 77 -1.81 -8.77 23.04
N PHE A 78 -2.73 -8.11 22.33
CA PHE A 78 -3.72 -7.24 22.95
C PHE A 78 -5.09 -7.90 23.14
N ASN A 79 -5.30 -9.12 22.60
CA ASN A 79 -6.56 -9.88 22.69
C ASN A 79 -7.77 -9.11 22.13
N TRP A 80 -7.55 -8.27 21.12
CA TRP A 80 -8.62 -7.49 20.48
C TRP A 80 -9.57 -8.38 19.67
N ASN A 81 -10.80 -7.91 19.49
CA ASN A 81 -11.76 -8.60 18.62
C ASN A 81 -11.23 -8.64 17.18
N LYS A 82 -11.40 -9.79 16.50
CA LYS A 82 -10.82 -10.08 15.18
C LYS A 82 -11.21 -9.01 14.15
N ILE A 83 -12.46 -8.55 14.17
CA ILE A 83 -12.98 -7.54 13.24
C ILE A 83 -12.26 -6.19 13.45
N ILE A 84 -12.13 -5.75 14.70
CA ILE A 84 -11.51 -4.45 15.03
C ILE A 84 -10.03 -4.46 14.66
N ALA A 85 -9.34 -5.57 14.91
CA ALA A 85 -7.92 -5.74 14.54
C ALA A 85 -7.69 -5.65 13.03
N VAL A 86 -8.57 -6.24 12.23
CA VAL A 86 -8.52 -6.14 10.76
C VAL A 86 -8.76 -4.71 10.29
N ILE A 87 -9.79 -4.04 10.82
CA ILE A 87 -10.11 -2.65 10.43
C ILE A 87 -8.92 -1.72 10.69
N LEU A 88 -8.30 -1.80 11.87
CA LEU A 88 -7.13 -0.98 12.21
C LEU A 88 -5.90 -1.30 11.37
N ALA A 89 -5.65 -2.57 11.06
CA ALA A 89 -4.55 -2.97 10.18
C ALA A 89 -4.74 -2.46 8.76
N VAL A 90 -5.97 -2.48 8.26
CA VAL A 90 -6.30 -1.93 6.94
C VAL A 90 -6.16 -0.41 6.93
N ILE A 91 -6.70 0.30 7.93
CA ILE A 91 -6.58 1.78 8.02
C ILE A 91 -5.12 2.22 8.11
N SER A 92 -4.32 1.58 8.95
CA SER A 92 -2.89 1.89 9.07
C SER A 92 -2.13 1.55 7.78
N GLY A 93 -2.48 0.44 7.12
CA GLY A 93 -1.93 0.08 5.81
C GLY A 93 -2.24 1.11 4.73
N ILE A 94 -3.47 1.64 4.70
CA ILE A 94 -3.87 2.71 3.78
C ILE A 94 -3.08 3.99 4.07
N LEU A 95 -2.99 4.41 5.34
CA LEU A 95 -2.24 5.62 5.72
C LEU A 95 -0.77 5.54 5.26
N LEU A 96 -0.14 4.39 5.48
CA LEU A 96 1.24 4.15 5.03
C LEU A 96 1.34 4.11 3.51
N GLY A 97 0.37 3.48 2.82
CA GLY A 97 0.30 3.43 1.37
C GLY A 97 0.21 4.79 0.72
N VAL A 98 -0.66 5.65 1.24
CA VAL A 98 -0.78 7.05 0.80
C VAL A 98 0.54 7.79 0.98
N GLY A 99 1.20 7.61 2.14
CA GLY A 99 2.50 8.21 2.41
C GLY A 99 3.58 7.78 1.41
N ILE A 100 3.66 6.48 1.10
CA ILE A 100 4.62 5.94 0.12
C ILE A 100 4.32 6.46 -1.28
N SER A 101 3.06 6.49 -1.71
CA SER A 101 2.67 7.05 -3.01
C SER A 101 3.04 8.53 -3.14
N PHE A 102 2.90 9.31 -2.06
CA PHE A 102 3.31 10.72 -2.06
C PHE A 102 4.83 10.88 -2.18
N LEU A 103 5.62 10.07 -1.46
CA LEU A 103 7.08 10.07 -1.62
C LEU A 103 7.47 9.66 -3.04
N SER A 104 6.78 8.68 -3.62
CA SER A 104 7.01 8.23 -4.99
C SER A 104 6.88 9.38 -5.98
N LEU A 105 5.80 10.17 -5.88
CA LEU A 105 5.61 11.34 -6.75
C LEU A 105 6.77 12.34 -6.63
N ILE A 106 7.12 12.72 -5.39
CA ILE A 106 8.19 13.70 -5.13
C ILE A 106 9.54 13.22 -5.69
N ILE A 107 9.80 11.91 -5.67
CA ILE A 107 11.05 11.32 -6.15
C ILE A 107 11.01 11.14 -7.68
N SER A 108 9.88 10.75 -8.25
CA SER A 108 9.72 10.45 -9.68
C SER A 108 9.88 11.68 -10.58
N PHE A 109 9.38 12.86 -10.18
CA PHE A 109 9.52 14.09 -11.00
C PHE A 109 10.98 14.54 -11.22
N PRO A 110 11.82 14.75 -10.19
CA PRO A 110 13.21 15.17 -10.37
C PRO A 110 14.07 14.10 -11.06
N LEU A 111 13.81 12.81 -10.81
CA LEU A 111 14.51 11.70 -11.49
C LEU A 111 14.14 11.58 -12.97
N ALA A 112 12.89 11.88 -13.33
CA ALA A 112 12.47 11.96 -14.73
C ALA A 112 12.92 13.27 -15.43
N GLY A 113 13.58 14.18 -14.69
CA GLY A 113 14.05 15.46 -15.22
C GLY A 113 12.92 16.45 -15.53
N ILE A 114 11.75 16.27 -14.92
CA ILE A 114 10.61 17.18 -15.03
C ILE A 114 10.80 18.27 -13.97
N LYS A 115 10.83 19.54 -14.39
CA LYS A 115 11.01 20.72 -13.53
C LYS A 115 9.69 21.19 -12.95
#